data_AF-A0A951IJJ9-F1
#
_entry.id   AF-A0A951IJJ9-F1
#
_cell.length_a   1.000
_cell.length_b   1.000
_cell.length_c   1.000
_cell.angle_alpha   90.00
_cell.angle_beta   90.00
_cell.angle_gamma   90.00
#
_symmetry.space_group_name_H-M   'P 1'
#
loop_
_entity.id
_entity.type
_entity.pdbx_description
1 polymer ?
#
loop_
_entity_poly.entity_id
_entity_poly.type
_entity_poly.pdbx_seq_one_letter_code
_entity_poly.pdbx_strand_id
1 'polypeptide(L)'
;MSEAGAQVSAQAGSAGEELCFLPATELRERMARRELSPVEVTRAVLERAERLQPLLNCFITICRDRALREAQIAERALVAGETHGPLHGVPFTVKDIVNTQGVRTTFGSKLYEDNVPAADAVAVARLRAAGAILIGKTTTPEFGAKSLTDAPLFGRTRNAWSAAHTSGGSSGGAAVAVAAGIAPLAVATDGGGSTRIPAACNGVVGLKQTNGVIPHSQAADAFGNYTYVTPMTRTVADTALMLQVMAGPHESDPWSCGLPVSDYLAAANPEGDLRGKRILFCATPPGRPIAAEVAAAFRAALACLRDLGAELEETDGQRFDIEPMWRAINHTTWLARFGSMASRDAQKMSPSLVRQLASASQVTGVAHQEAMFARTALFRYVQSLLSEHDFLVTPTLSRTALPLEQDLFGRITIDGTEFHDLRANWFPLTMPFNMTGHPAMSINCGFGEKGLPIGLQIVGKFRAETEVLRLGALLEGSQGFLTRWPALEG
;
A
#
# COMPACT_ATOMS: atom_id res chain seq x y z
N MET A 1 37.68 -3.97 -26.14
CA MET A 1 37.07 -3.03 -27.11
C MET A 1 35.73 -3.65 -27.51
N SER A 2 34.56 -3.14 -27.18
CA SER A 2 34.14 -1.79 -26.82
C SER A 2 33.10 -1.83 -25.69
N GLU A 3 33.28 -0.98 -24.69
CA GLU A 3 32.29 -0.63 -23.67
C GLU A 3 31.13 0.13 -24.34
N ALA A 4 29.90 -0.35 -24.15
CA ALA A 4 28.69 0.42 -24.45
C ALA A 4 28.21 1.03 -23.14
N GLY A 5 28.47 2.32 -22.98
CA GLY A 5 28.10 3.10 -21.80
C GLY A 5 26.58 3.19 -21.63
N ALA A 6 26.12 2.85 -20.44
CA ALA A 6 24.79 3.20 -19.98
C ALA A 6 24.75 4.71 -19.72
N GLN A 7 24.09 5.45 -20.62
CA GLN A 7 23.78 6.86 -20.39
C GLN A 7 22.76 6.97 -19.26
N VAL A 8 23.22 7.43 -18.11
CA VAL A 8 22.39 7.96 -17.03
C VAL A 8 21.90 9.34 -17.49
N SER A 9 20.66 9.41 -17.97
CA SER A 9 19.97 10.67 -18.20
C SER A 9 19.41 11.19 -16.88
N ALA A 10 20.24 11.83 -16.07
CA ALA A 10 19.76 12.75 -15.03
C ALA A 10 19.35 14.05 -15.74
N GLN A 11 18.08 14.17 -16.11
CA GLN A 11 17.52 15.45 -16.51
C GLN A 11 17.49 16.34 -15.26
N ALA A 12 18.23 17.45 -15.31
CA ALA A 12 18.18 18.51 -14.31
C ALA A 12 16.79 19.14 -14.32
N GLY A 13 15.91 18.68 -13.44
CA GLY A 13 14.68 19.38 -13.10
C GLY A 13 15.00 20.73 -12.45
N SER A 14 14.03 21.65 -12.45
CA SER A 14 14.18 22.89 -11.68
C SER A 14 14.53 22.58 -10.20
N ALA A 15 15.18 23.50 -9.48
CA ALA A 15 15.55 23.29 -8.07
C ALA A 15 14.36 22.88 -7.16
N GLY A 16 13.12 23.19 -7.55
CA GLY A 16 11.91 22.73 -6.85
C GLY A 16 11.56 21.25 -7.10
N GLU A 17 11.91 20.68 -8.25
CA GLU A 17 11.63 19.27 -8.54
C GLU A 17 12.52 18.32 -7.76
N GLU A 18 13.75 18.70 -7.42
CA GLU A 18 14.63 17.86 -6.59
C GLU A 18 14.03 17.60 -5.20
N LEU A 19 13.31 18.58 -4.64
CA LEU A 19 12.63 18.45 -3.33
C LEU A 19 11.56 17.34 -3.33
N CYS A 20 10.94 17.08 -4.49
CA CYS A 20 9.88 16.08 -4.66
C CYS A 20 10.40 14.63 -4.54
N PHE A 21 11.71 14.43 -4.67
CA PHE A 21 12.33 13.10 -4.67
C PHE A 21 13.04 12.74 -3.36
N LEU A 22 13.09 13.69 -2.41
CA LEU A 22 13.69 13.49 -1.10
C LEU A 22 12.81 12.59 -0.22
N PRO A 23 13.40 11.61 0.50
CA PRO A 23 12.69 10.85 1.52
C PRO A 23 12.11 11.75 2.62
N ALA A 24 11.01 11.31 3.25
CA ALA A 24 10.44 12.02 4.40
C ALA A 24 11.44 12.13 5.56
N THR A 25 12.28 11.11 5.78
CA THR A 25 13.35 11.14 6.78
C THR A 25 14.36 12.25 6.52
N GLU A 26 14.74 12.50 5.27
CA GLU A 26 15.66 13.59 4.92
C GLU A 26 14.96 14.95 5.00
N LEU A 27 13.72 15.06 4.50
CA LEU A 27 12.94 16.29 4.56
C LEU A 27 12.80 16.79 5.99
N ARG A 28 12.43 15.91 6.94
CA ARG A 28 12.29 16.30 8.35
C ARG A 28 13.61 16.78 8.97
N GLU A 29 14.74 16.16 8.62
CA GLU A 29 16.05 16.52 9.17
C GLU A 29 16.51 17.88 8.64
N ARG A 30 16.40 18.08 7.32
CA ARG A 30 16.78 19.34 6.68
C ARG A 30 15.88 20.50 7.11
N MET A 31 14.58 20.26 7.28
CA MET A 31 13.67 21.26 7.86
C MET A 31 14.03 21.57 9.32
N ALA A 32 14.32 20.56 10.15
CA ALA A 32 14.73 20.79 11.54
C ALA A 32 16.03 21.61 11.64
N ARG A 33 16.97 21.43 10.70
CA ARG A 33 18.19 22.24 10.57
C ARG A 33 17.97 23.60 9.88
N ARG A 34 16.73 23.92 9.48
CA ARG A 34 16.35 25.13 8.74
C ARG A 34 17.05 25.29 7.39
N GLU A 35 17.46 24.17 6.79
CA GLU A 35 18.03 24.09 5.44
C GLU A 35 16.97 24.06 4.34
N LEU A 36 15.73 23.69 4.70
CA LEU A 36 14.55 23.68 3.84
C LEU A 36 13.36 24.29 4.56
N SER A 37 12.53 25.04 3.83
CA SER A 37 11.24 25.50 4.34
C SER A 37 10.13 24.47 4.10
N PRO A 38 9.23 24.21 5.09
CA PRO A 38 7.99 23.50 4.86
C PRO A 38 7.13 24.10 3.73
N VAL A 39 7.18 25.43 3.54
CA VAL A 39 6.45 26.14 2.48
C VAL A 39 7.04 25.83 1.11
N GLU A 40 8.37 25.84 0.98
CA GLU A 40 9.06 25.50 -0.28
C GLU A 40 8.74 24.07 -0.69
N VAL A 41 8.87 23.11 0.23
CA VAL A 41 8.60 21.70 -0.03
C VAL A 41 7.12 21.48 -0.36
N THR A 42 6.20 22.05 0.41
CA THR A 42 4.75 21.93 0.16
C THR A 42 4.36 22.53 -1.19
N ARG A 43 4.94 23.67 -1.58
CA ARG A 43 4.69 24.28 -2.88
C ARG A 43 5.16 23.37 -4.01
N ALA A 44 6.39 22.87 -3.93
CA ALA A 44 6.97 22.01 -4.96
C ALA A 44 6.11 20.76 -5.22
N VAL A 45 5.68 20.08 -4.15
CA VAL A 45 4.84 18.88 -4.29
C VAL A 45 3.44 19.17 -4.84
N LEU A 46 2.84 20.32 -4.49
CA LEU A 46 1.53 20.72 -5.00
C LEU A 46 1.59 21.07 -6.49
N GLU A 47 2.62 21.82 -6.91
CA GLU A 47 2.84 22.15 -8.32
C GLU A 47 3.05 20.87 -9.15
N ARG A 48 3.81 19.92 -8.61
CA ARG A 48 3.98 18.61 -9.23
C ARG A 48 2.68 17.79 -9.26
N ALA A 49 1.88 17.82 -8.20
CA ALA A 49 0.58 17.16 -8.14
C ALA A 49 -0.35 17.70 -9.25
N GLU A 50 -0.48 19.02 -9.36
CA GLU A 50 -1.34 19.70 -10.32
C GLU A 50 -0.89 19.42 -11.76
N ARG A 51 0.42 19.45 -12.02
CA ARG A 51 1.00 19.15 -13.34
C ARG A 51 0.76 17.72 -13.77
N LEU A 52 0.91 16.75 -12.87
CA LEU A 52 0.80 15.32 -13.20
C LEU A 52 -0.65 14.80 -13.12
N GLN A 53 -1.57 15.52 -12.50
CA GLN A 53 -2.95 15.09 -12.33
C GLN A 53 -3.67 14.79 -13.66
N PRO A 54 -3.56 15.60 -14.74
CA PRO A 54 -4.17 15.28 -16.04
C PRO A 54 -3.62 13.99 -16.67
N LEU A 55 -2.35 13.65 -16.38
CA LEU A 55 -1.69 12.46 -16.92
C LEU A 55 -2.03 11.20 -16.10
N LEU A 56 -1.95 11.29 -14.78
CA LEU A 56 -1.99 10.14 -13.87
C LEU A 56 -3.34 9.94 -13.19
N ASN A 57 -4.09 11.04 -12.99
CA ASN A 57 -5.40 11.06 -12.36
C ASN A 57 -5.42 10.32 -11.01
N CYS A 58 -4.52 10.71 -10.09
CA CYS A 58 -4.31 10.03 -8.80
C CYS A 58 -4.95 10.75 -7.59
N PHE A 59 -5.53 11.93 -7.78
CA PHE A 59 -6.27 12.67 -6.74
C PHE A 59 -7.77 12.77 -7.02
N ILE A 60 -8.56 12.70 -5.95
CA ILE A 60 -9.97 13.14 -5.91
C ILE A 60 -10.03 14.62 -5.55
N THR A 61 -9.23 15.03 -4.58
CA THR A 61 -9.20 16.41 -4.07
C THR A 61 -7.75 16.79 -3.78
N ILE A 62 -7.28 17.88 -4.37
CA ILE A 62 -5.98 18.51 -4.03
C ILE A 62 -6.28 19.67 -3.06
N CYS A 63 -5.61 19.68 -1.91
CA CYS A 63 -5.88 20.59 -0.80
C CYS A 63 -4.98 21.83 -0.81
N ARG A 64 -4.70 22.41 -1.98
CA ARG A 64 -3.66 23.43 -2.21
C ARG A 64 -3.63 24.55 -1.17
N ASP A 65 -4.71 25.31 -1.05
CA ASP A 65 -4.75 26.49 -0.18
C ASP A 65 -4.63 26.12 1.30
N ARG A 66 -5.22 24.98 1.70
CA ARG A 66 -5.11 24.49 3.07
C ARG A 66 -3.68 24.06 3.38
N ALA A 67 -3.07 23.27 2.50
CA ALA A 67 -1.70 22.78 2.65
C ALA A 67 -0.69 23.93 2.74
N LEU A 68 -0.81 24.96 1.88
CA LEU A 68 0.06 26.14 1.94
C LEU A 68 -0.11 26.94 3.25
N ARG A 69 -1.34 27.09 3.75
CA ARG A 69 -1.57 27.73 5.05
C ARG A 69 -0.97 26.92 6.20
N GLU A 70 -1.16 25.60 6.20
CA GLU A 70 -0.57 24.70 7.20
C GLU A 70 0.97 24.74 7.13
N ALA A 71 1.56 24.82 5.94
CA ALA A 71 3.00 24.97 5.75
C ALA A 71 3.56 26.30 6.31
N GLN A 72 2.84 27.41 6.11
CA GLN A 72 3.22 28.70 6.68
C GLN A 72 3.14 28.70 8.21
N ILE A 73 2.18 27.98 8.79
CA ILE A 73 2.11 27.79 10.25
C ILE A 73 3.33 26.99 10.72
N ALA A 74 3.65 25.88 10.02
CA ALA A 74 4.79 25.03 10.36
C ALA A 74 6.13 25.78 10.28
N GLU A 75 6.31 26.61 9.25
CA GLU A 75 7.50 27.46 9.09
C GLU A 75 7.64 28.49 10.21
N ARG A 76 6.55 29.18 10.59
CA ARG A 76 6.58 30.14 11.71
C ARG A 76 6.97 29.47 13.03
N ALA A 77 6.41 28.30 13.32
CA ALA A 77 6.76 27.52 14.51
C ALA A 77 8.25 27.13 14.50
N LEU A 78 8.76 26.70 13.34
CA LEU A 78 10.17 26.36 13.17
C LEU A 78 11.10 27.56 13.41
N VAL A 79 10.77 28.74 12.87
CA VAL A 79 11.53 29.98 13.07
C VAL A 79 11.50 30.43 14.54
N ALA A 80 10.34 30.32 15.19
CA ALA A 80 10.15 30.64 16.60
C ALA A 80 10.86 29.68 17.56
N GLY A 81 11.37 28.54 17.06
CA GLY A 81 12.06 27.54 17.89
C GLY A 81 11.09 26.70 18.75
N GLU A 82 9.83 26.60 18.33
CA GLU A 82 8.83 25.77 19.01
C GLU A 82 9.17 24.28 18.89
N THR A 83 8.84 23.50 19.92
CA THR A 83 8.94 22.05 19.84
C THR A 83 7.91 21.52 18.84
N HIS A 84 8.37 20.67 17.92
CA HIS A 84 7.53 20.15 16.87
C HIS A 84 7.56 18.61 16.79
N GLY A 85 6.53 18.04 16.18
CA GLY A 85 6.39 16.59 16.04
C GLY A 85 7.40 15.96 15.06
N PRO A 86 7.44 14.61 15.01
CA PRO A 86 8.39 13.86 14.20
C PRO A 86 8.18 13.98 12.68
N LEU A 87 7.05 14.56 12.24
CA LEU A 87 6.72 14.77 10.83
C LEU A 87 6.49 16.24 10.49
N HIS A 88 7.00 17.16 11.32
CA HIS A 88 6.78 18.59 11.14
C HIS A 88 7.14 19.07 9.74
N GLY A 89 6.15 19.63 9.03
CA GLY A 89 6.31 20.15 7.68
C GLY A 89 6.33 19.12 6.56
N VAL A 90 6.31 17.82 6.86
CA VAL A 90 6.40 16.75 5.85
C VAL A 90 5.04 16.57 5.13
N PRO A 91 5.00 16.65 3.79
CA PRO A 91 3.77 16.41 3.03
C PRO A 91 3.27 14.95 3.09
N PHE A 92 1.97 14.76 3.16
CA PHE A 92 1.34 13.44 3.03
C PHE A 92 0.01 13.47 2.28
N THR A 93 -0.38 12.32 1.74
CA THR A 93 -1.69 12.10 1.10
C THR A 93 -2.52 11.08 1.85
N VAL A 94 -3.84 11.11 1.65
CA VAL A 94 -4.77 10.17 2.29
C VAL A 94 -5.71 9.56 1.26
N LYS A 95 -5.74 8.23 1.19
CA LYS A 95 -6.72 7.51 0.36
C LYS A 95 -8.15 7.95 0.67
N ASP A 96 -8.95 8.15 -0.36
CA ASP A 96 -10.28 8.76 -0.24
C ASP A 96 -11.36 7.91 0.45
N ILE A 97 -11.01 6.72 0.98
CA ILE A 97 -11.89 5.97 1.88
C ILE A 97 -11.61 6.22 3.37
N VAL A 98 -10.52 6.92 3.68
CA VAL A 98 -10.13 7.27 5.06
C VAL A 98 -10.63 8.67 5.36
N ASN A 99 -11.36 8.80 6.47
CA ASN A 99 -11.99 10.05 6.87
C ASN A 99 -10.94 11.11 7.18
N THR A 100 -11.21 12.33 6.70
CA THR A 100 -10.36 13.48 6.91
C THR A 100 -11.24 14.68 7.26
N GLN A 101 -11.04 15.25 8.43
CA GLN A 101 -11.82 16.35 8.95
C GLN A 101 -11.75 17.56 8.02
N GLY A 102 -12.91 18.04 7.60
CA GLY A 102 -13.02 19.24 6.77
C GLY A 102 -12.43 19.07 5.37
N VAL A 103 -12.21 17.84 4.89
CA VAL A 103 -11.80 17.56 3.51
C VAL A 103 -12.76 16.55 2.90
N ARG A 104 -13.25 16.88 1.70
CA ARG A 104 -14.15 16.03 0.92
C ARG A 104 -13.61 14.61 0.81
N THR A 105 -14.35 13.65 1.35
CA THR A 105 -14.01 12.22 1.43
C THR A 105 -15.15 11.42 0.82
N THR A 106 -14.99 11.00 -0.43
CA THR A 106 -16.11 10.48 -1.24
C THR A 106 -16.20 8.96 -1.25
N PHE A 107 -15.23 8.28 -0.66
CA PHE A 107 -15.09 6.83 -0.76
C PHE A 107 -14.98 6.32 -2.21
N GLY A 108 -14.58 7.18 -3.15
CA GLY A 108 -14.62 6.91 -4.60
C GLY A 108 -16.03 6.72 -5.17
N SER A 109 -17.07 7.17 -4.46
CA SER A 109 -18.49 6.96 -4.80
C SER A 109 -19.19 8.27 -5.14
N LYS A 110 -20.05 8.25 -6.16
CA LYS A 110 -20.98 9.36 -6.43
C LYS A 110 -22.03 9.55 -5.34
N LEU A 111 -22.28 8.52 -4.52
CA LEU A 111 -23.23 8.61 -3.40
C LEU A 111 -22.74 9.50 -2.26
N TYR A 112 -21.43 9.71 -2.21
CA TYR A 112 -20.76 10.51 -1.18
C TYR A 112 -19.93 11.63 -1.81
N GLU A 113 -20.29 12.08 -3.02
CA GLU A 113 -19.53 13.07 -3.80
C GLU A 113 -19.23 14.35 -3.01
N ASP A 114 -20.18 14.79 -2.18
CA ASP A 114 -20.10 15.99 -1.34
C ASP A 114 -19.84 15.68 0.14
N ASN A 115 -19.52 14.44 0.50
CA ASN A 115 -19.31 14.06 1.89
C ASN A 115 -18.05 14.72 2.47
N VAL A 116 -18.20 15.49 3.55
CA VAL A 116 -17.11 16.10 4.31
C VAL A 116 -17.17 15.59 5.74
N PRO A 117 -16.27 14.69 6.15
CA PRO A 117 -16.25 14.15 7.51
C PRO A 117 -16.04 15.23 8.57
N ALA A 118 -16.73 15.07 9.71
CA ALA A 118 -16.60 15.94 10.87
C ALA A 118 -15.35 15.65 11.72
N ALA A 119 -14.72 14.49 11.54
CA ALA A 119 -13.55 14.05 12.28
C ALA A 119 -12.55 13.32 11.37
N ASP A 120 -11.27 13.40 11.75
CA ASP A 120 -10.20 12.61 11.15
C ASP A 120 -10.31 11.16 11.61
N ALA A 121 -9.94 10.21 10.74
CA ALA A 121 -9.62 8.86 11.19
C ALA A 121 -8.39 8.91 12.11
N VAL A 122 -8.29 8.00 13.08
CA VAL A 122 -7.23 8.03 14.11
C VAL A 122 -5.82 8.15 13.52
N ALA A 123 -5.50 7.39 12.46
CA ALA A 123 -4.20 7.47 11.81
C ALA A 123 -3.92 8.85 11.18
N VAL A 124 -4.94 9.50 10.60
CA VAL A 124 -4.83 10.84 10.03
C VAL A 124 -4.65 11.88 11.13
N ALA A 125 -5.43 11.78 12.21
CA ALA A 125 -5.30 12.65 13.37
C ALA A 125 -3.88 12.60 13.96
N ARG A 126 -3.31 11.39 14.09
CA ARG A 126 -1.94 11.18 14.57
C ARG A 126 -0.88 11.81 13.65
N LEU A 127 -1.00 11.63 12.33
CA LEU A 127 -0.09 12.23 11.36
C LEU A 127 -0.11 13.77 11.43
N ARG A 128 -1.31 14.37 11.53
CA ARG A 128 -1.46 15.83 11.66
C ARG A 128 -0.94 16.34 12.99
N ALA A 129 -1.19 15.63 14.09
CA ALA A 129 -0.64 15.96 15.41
C ALA A 129 0.90 15.88 15.43
N ALA A 130 1.49 15.00 14.61
CA ALA A 130 2.94 14.92 14.40
C ALA A 130 3.50 16.04 13.51
N GLY A 131 2.66 16.98 13.04
CA GLY A 131 3.06 18.14 12.24
C GLY A 131 3.08 17.90 10.72
N ALA A 132 2.60 16.75 10.24
CA ALA A 132 2.53 16.45 8.81
C ALA A 132 1.46 17.31 8.11
N ILE A 133 1.71 17.67 6.84
CA ILE A 133 0.86 18.56 6.04
C ILE A 133 0.08 17.74 5.01
N LEU A 134 -1.25 17.79 5.08
CA LEU A 134 -2.10 17.07 4.14
C LEU A 134 -2.19 17.81 2.81
N ILE A 135 -1.72 17.19 1.72
CA ILE A 135 -1.78 17.81 0.39
C ILE A 135 -2.98 17.37 -0.44
N GLY A 136 -3.63 16.24 -0.13
CA GLY A 136 -4.79 15.79 -0.91
C GLY A 136 -5.35 14.42 -0.56
N LYS A 137 -6.52 14.13 -1.14
CA LYS A 137 -7.22 12.84 -1.09
C LYS A 137 -6.96 12.06 -2.37
N THR A 138 -6.40 10.85 -2.26
CA THR A 138 -6.00 10.04 -3.41
C THR A 138 -7.12 9.09 -3.87
N THR A 139 -7.15 8.82 -5.17
CA THR A 139 -8.17 7.99 -5.83
C THR A 139 -8.16 6.55 -5.33
N THR A 140 -9.33 5.94 -5.40
CA THR A 140 -9.62 4.57 -4.97
C THR A 140 -10.84 4.07 -5.72
N PRO A 141 -10.94 2.79 -6.12
CA PRO A 141 -12.21 2.27 -6.58
C PRO A 141 -13.25 2.39 -5.46
N GLU A 142 -14.50 2.52 -5.85
CA GLU A 142 -15.61 2.74 -4.93
C GLU A 142 -15.59 1.78 -3.71
N PHE A 143 -15.57 2.35 -2.51
CA PHE A 143 -15.43 1.67 -1.21
C PHE A 143 -14.23 0.72 -1.06
N GLY A 144 -13.22 0.84 -1.92
CA GLY A 144 -12.10 -0.08 -1.99
C GLY A 144 -12.44 -1.47 -2.54
N ALA A 145 -13.52 -1.59 -3.30
CA ALA A 145 -14.14 -2.85 -3.69
C ALA A 145 -13.33 -3.72 -4.69
N LYS A 146 -12.25 -3.24 -5.29
CA LYS A 146 -11.50 -4.02 -6.29
C LYS A 146 -10.02 -3.67 -6.36
N SER A 147 -9.26 -4.51 -7.05
CA SER A 147 -7.81 -4.38 -7.28
C SER A 147 -7.45 -3.48 -8.48
N LEU A 148 -8.41 -2.77 -9.06
CA LEU A 148 -8.23 -1.85 -10.18
C LEU A 148 -8.76 -0.47 -9.75
N THR A 149 -7.95 0.58 -9.86
CA THR A 149 -8.34 1.91 -9.37
C THR A 149 -9.06 2.70 -10.44
N ASP A 150 -10.36 2.41 -10.52
CA ASP A 150 -11.31 3.15 -11.31
C ASP A 150 -12.67 3.24 -10.61
N ALA A 151 -13.37 4.37 -10.80
CA ALA A 151 -14.74 4.56 -10.35
C ALA A 151 -15.47 5.59 -11.22
N PRO A 152 -16.82 5.56 -11.28
CA PRO A 152 -17.61 6.54 -12.04
C PRO A 152 -17.34 8.00 -11.68
N LEU A 153 -16.83 8.28 -10.48
CA LEU A 153 -16.58 9.63 -9.99
C LEU A 153 -15.38 10.32 -10.66
N PHE A 154 -14.31 9.57 -10.97
CA PHE A 154 -13.05 10.15 -11.46
C PHE A 154 -12.48 9.45 -12.71
N GLY A 155 -13.08 8.34 -13.17
CA GLY A 155 -12.53 7.54 -14.25
C GLY A 155 -11.46 6.57 -13.74
N ARG A 156 -10.32 6.48 -14.44
CA ARG A 156 -9.23 5.54 -14.13
C ARG A 156 -7.98 6.27 -13.65
N THR A 157 -7.30 5.71 -12.66
CA THR A 157 -5.95 6.12 -12.26
C THR A 157 -4.93 5.28 -13.00
N ARG A 158 -3.92 5.95 -13.58
CA ARG A 158 -2.90 5.32 -14.40
C ARG A 158 -1.65 5.01 -13.58
N ASN A 159 -0.90 3.98 -13.97
CA ASN A 159 0.37 3.62 -13.34
C ASN A 159 1.42 4.71 -13.54
N ALA A 160 2.24 4.99 -12.51
CA ALA A 160 3.29 5.99 -12.59
C ALA A 160 4.37 5.64 -13.65
N TRP A 161 4.65 4.36 -13.87
CA TRP A 161 5.66 3.88 -14.83
C TRP A 161 5.13 3.73 -16.25
N SER A 162 3.80 3.69 -16.43
CA SER A 162 3.19 3.56 -17.74
C SER A 162 1.73 3.94 -17.74
N ALA A 163 1.38 4.99 -18.48
CA ALA A 163 -0.01 5.42 -18.64
C ALA A 163 -0.93 4.34 -19.28
N ALA A 164 -0.37 3.33 -19.94
CA ALA A 164 -1.11 2.23 -20.55
C ALA A 164 -1.49 1.10 -19.56
N HIS A 165 -1.09 1.20 -18.29
CA HIS A 165 -1.30 0.16 -17.28
C HIS A 165 -2.08 0.67 -16.07
N THR A 166 -2.73 -0.27 -15.37
CA THR A 166 -3.40 0.01 -14.10
C THR A 166 -2.39 0.38 -13.02
N SER A 167 -2.77 1.30 -12.13
CA SER A 167 -2.03 1.57 -10.90
C SER A 167 -2.10 0.42 -9.88
N GLY A 168 -2.90 -0.62 -10.15
CA GLY A 168 -3.35 -1.56 -9.13
C GLY A 168 -4.34 -0.88 -8.17
N GLY A 169 -4.79 -1.62 -7.16
CA GLY A 169 -5.83 -1.13 -6.26
C GLY A 169 -6.03 -1.98 -5.01
N SER A 170 -6.80 -1.49 -4.04
CA SER A 170 -7.64 -0.29 -4.15
C SER A 170 -6.94 1.03 -3.79
N SER A 171 -5.67 1.03 -3.36
CA SER A 171 -4.91 2.25 -3.01
C SER A 171 -4.06 2.78 -4.17
N GLY A 172 -4.59 2.75 -5.40
CA GLY A 172 -3.83 3.11 -6.60
C GLY A 172 -3.35 4.56 -6.61
N GLY A 173 -4.21 5.51 -6.25
CA GLY A 173 -3.83 6.93 -6.21
C GLY A 173 -2.71 7.21 -5.21
N ALA A 174 -2.73 6.53 -4.05
CA ALA A 174 -1.67 6.62 -3.05
C ALA A 174 -0.32 6.12 -3.61
N ALA A 175 -0.30 4.96 -4.27
CA ALA A 175 0.92 4.39 -4.83
C ALA A 175 1.50 5.25 -5.95
N VAL A 176 0.63 5.79 -6.80
CA VAL A 176 1.03 6.68 -7.89
C VAL A 176 1.56 8.00 -7.36
N ALA A 177 0.91 8.59 -6.36
CA ALA A 177 1.39 9.83 -5.74
C ALA A 177 2.79 9.67 -5.13
N VAL A 178 3.06 8.55 -4.47
CA VAL A 178 4.39 8.24 -3.92
C VAL A 178 5.40 7.97 -5.04
N ALA A 179 5.08 7.08 -5.98
CA ALA A 179 5.99 6.69 -7.06
C ALA A 179 6.36 7.85 -7.98
N ALA A 180 5.44 8.80 -8.17
CA ALA A 180 5.67 9.99 -8.99
C ALA A 180 6.44 11.10 -8.26
N GLY A 181 6.77 10.96 -6.96
CA GLY A 181 7.41 12.01 -6.15
C GLY A 181 6.44 13.14 -5.75
N ILE A 182 5.13 12.90 -5.72
CA ILE A 182 4.15 13.93 -5.33
C ILE A 182 4.02 14.00 -3.80
N ALA A 183 4.19 12.91 -3.07
CA ALA A 183 4.33 12.97 -1.61
C ALA A 183 5.17 11.79 -1.12
N PRO A 184 6.05 12.00 -0.13
CA PRO A 184 6.85 10.90 0.41
C PRO A 184 6.00 9.93 1.24
N LEU A 185 4.88 10.40 1.81
CA LEU A 185 4.01 9.63 2.69
C LEU A 185 2.58 9.53 2.14
N ALA A 186 2.01 8.33 2.12
CA ALA A 186 0.61 8.13 1.73
C ALA A 186 -0.11 7.14 2.67
N VAL A 187 -1.25 7.58 3.22
CA VAL A 187 -2.16 6.70 3.96
C VAL A 187 -2.94 5.87 2.96
N ALA A 188 -2.75 4.56 2.99
CA ALA A 188 -3.43 3.57 2.18
C ALA A 188 -4.34 2.69 3.05
N THR A 189 -5.04 1.75 2.41
CA THR A 189 -5.77 0.69 3.14
C THR A 189 -5.62 -0.65 2.44
N ASP A 190 -5.64 -1.72 3.25
CA ASP A 190 -5.47 -3.09 2.78
C ASP A 190 -6.59 -3.97 3.35
N GLY A 191 -7.37 -4.66 2.52
CA GLY A 191 -8.38 -5.65 2.96
C GLY A 191 -8.25 -6.99 2.24
N GLY A 192 -7.21 -7.11 1.40
CA GLY A 192 -7.00 -8.20 0.45
C GLY A 192 -5.78 -7.96 -0.44
N GLY A 193 -4.81 -7.18 0.02
CA GLY A 193 -3.67 -6.69 -0.76
C GLY A 193 -3.81 -5.25 -1.24
N SER A 194 -4.83 -4.49 -0.82
CA SER A 194 -5.09 -3.16 -1.38
C SER A 194 -4.00 -2.11 -1.13
N THR A 195 -3.01 -2.39 -0.29
CA THR A 195 -1.77 -1.62 -0.16
C THR A 195 -0.64 -2.28 -0.93
N ARG A 196 -0.48 -3.59 -0.80
CA ARG A 196 0.61 -4.36 -1.42
C ARG A 196 0.52 -4.49 -2.94
N ILE A 197 -0.66 -4.70 -3.50
CA ILE A 197 -0.93 -4.79 -4.94
C ILE A 197 -0.51 -3.50 -5.66
N PRO A 198 -1.03 -2.30 -5.29
CA PRO A 198 -0.60 -1.07 -5.95
C PRO A 198 0.85 -0.70 -5.62
N ALA A 199 1.38 -1.08 -4.45
CA ALA A 199 2.81 -0.90 -4.15
C ALA A 199 3.70 -1.68 -5.13
N ALA A 200 3.40 -2.96 -5.36
CA ALA A 200 4.08 -3.79 -6.35
C ALA A 200 3.91 -3.25 -7.78
N CYS A 201 2.72 -2.76 -8.16
CA CYS A 201 2.49 -2.18 -9.48
C CYS A 201 3.32 -0.92 -9.75
N ASN A 202 3.64 -0.12 -8.72
CA ASN A 202 4.30 1.17 -8.87
C ASN A 202 5.70 1.21 -8.26
N GLY A 203 6.24 0.08 -7.79
CA GLY A 203 7.62 -0.02 -7.32
C GLY A 203 7.89 0.77 -6.03
N VAL A 204 6.89 0.86 -5.15
CA VAL A 204 6.99 1.55 -3.85
C VAL A 204 6.85 0.56 -2.69
N VAL A 205 7.08 1.02 -1.47
CA VAL A 205 6.92 0.21 -0.25
C VAL A 205 5.48 0.32 0.24
N GLY A 206 4.87 -0.83 0.53
CA GLY A 206 3.53 -0.89 1.11
C GLY A 206 3.48 -1.92 2.23
N LEU A 207 3.27 -1.48 3.48
CA LEU A 207 3.24 -2.34 4.66
C LEU A 207 1.81 -2.51 5.19
N LYS A 208 1.31 -3.74 5.16
CA LYS A 208 0.14 -4.15 5.94
C LYS A 208 0.61 -4.70 7.28
N GLN A 209 0.61 -3.87 8.32
CA GLN A 209 0.97 -4.23 9.69
C GLN A 209 0.02 -5.29 10.31
N THR A 210 0.39 -5.79 11.49
CA THR A 210 -0.44 -6.70 12.29
C THR A 210 -1.73 -6.02 12.71
N ASN A 211 -2.81 -6.80 12.83
CA ASN A 211 -4.10 -6.28 13.31
C ASN A 211 -3.95 -5.62 14.69
N GLY A 212 -4.48 -4.39 14.81
CA GLY A 212 -4.39 -3.58 16.01
C GLY A 212 -3.16 -2.67 16.12
N VAL A 213 -2.08 -2.88 15.35
CA VAL A 213 -0.87 -2.02 15.44
C VAL A 213 -1.21 -0.58 15.07
N ILE A 214 -1.92 -0.38 13.97
CA ILE A 214 -2.60 0.89 13.65
C ILE A 214 -4.11 0.66 13.86
N PRO A 215 -4.77 1.44 14.72
CA PRO A 215 -6.19 1.27 15.01
C PRO A 215 -7.07 1.64 13.81
N HIS A 216 -8.06 0.80 13.50
CA HIS A 216 -9.01 1.04 12.41
C HIS A 216 -10.34 1.63 12.92
N SER A 217 -10.33 2.91 13.26
CA SER A 217 -11.50 3.66 13.79
C SER A 217 -12.77 3.69 12.90
N GLN A 218 -12.68 3.28 11.64
CA GLN A 218 -13.81 3.24 10.70
C GLN A 218 -14.28 1.82 10.36
N ALA A 219 -13.78 0.78 11.04
CA ALA A 219 -14.16 -0.60 10.73
C ALA A 219 -15.61 -0.84 11.16
N ALA A 220 -16.46 -1.30 10.25
CA ALA A 220 -17.86 -1.58 10.56
C ALA A 220 -18.00 -2.77 11.53
N ASP A 221 -17.15 -3.78 11.35
CA ASP A 221 -16.99 -4.89 12.29
C ASP A 221 -15.58 -4.80 12.88
N ALA A 222 -15.49 -4.27 14.10
CA ALA A 222 -14.22 -4.14 14.81
C ALA A 222 -13.70 -5.50 15.30
N PHE A 223 -14.56 -6.49 15.58
CA PHE A 223 -14.15 -7.78 16.14
C PHE A 223 -13.71 -8.74 15.05
N GLY A 224 -14.48 -8.89 13.98
CA GLY A 224 -14.10 -9.70 12.82
C GLY A 224 -13.13 -9.02 11.86
N ASN A 225 -12.56 -7.85 12.21
CA ASN A 225 -11.82 -7.01 11.27
C ASN A 225 -10.66 -7.76 10.56
N TYR A 226 -10.53 -7.51 9.27
CA TYR A 226 -9.44 -7.97 8.39
C TYR A 226 -8.99 -6.86 7.42
N THR A 227 -9.38 -5.62 7.72
CA THR A 227 -9.05 -4.42 6.95
C THR A 227 -8.16 -3.50 7.76
N TYR A 228 -7.24 -2.83 7.08
CA TYR A 228 -6.14 -2.09 7.69
C TYR A 228 -6.07 -0.67 7.12
N VAL A 229 -5.76 0.30 7.95
CA VAL A 229 -5.19 1.59 7.53
C VAL A 229 -3.67 1.45 7.61
N THR A 230 -2.96 1.76 6.52
CA THR A 230 -1.58 1.31 6.34
C THR A 230 -0.67 2.43 5.80
N PRO A 231 0.62 2.44 6.14
CA PRO A 231 1.59 3.31 5.49
C PRO A 231 1.96 2.81 4.08
N MET A 232 2.24 3.75 3.18
CA MET A 232 2.80 3.52 1.86
C MET A 232 3.77 4.66 1.54
N THR A 233 5.00 4.32 1.19
CA THR A 233 6.11 5.27 1.04
C THR A 233 7.10 4.79 -0.02
N ARG A 234 8.08 5.63 -0.38
CA ARG A 234 9.09 5.25 -1.37
C ARG A 234 10.19 4.37 -0.77
N THR A 235 10.56 4.61 0.49
CA THR A 235 11.64 3.90 1.19
C THR A 235 11.12 3.16 2.42
N VAL A 236 11.82 2.12 2.86
CA VAL A 236 11.49 1.39 4.09
C VAL A 236 11.64 2.29 5.33
N ALA A 237 12.64 3.18 5.34
CA ALA A 237 12.83 4.14 6.42
C ALA A 237 11.63 5.11 6.58
N ASP A 238 11.07 5.59 5.47
CA ASP A 238 9.86 6.42 5.51
C ASP A 238 8.65 5.61 5.99
N THR A 239 8.55 4.32 5.60
CA THR A 239 7.48 3.42 6.09
C THR A 239 7.57 3.25 7.60
N ALA A 240 8.77 3.04 8.15
CA ALA A 240 9.01 2.94 9.59
C ALA A 240 8.64 4.23 10.32
N LEU A 241 9.06 5.39 9.80
CA LEU A 241 8.72 6.70 10.34
C LEU A 241 7.20 6.92 10.39
N MET A 242 6.51 6.60 9.29
CA MET A 242 5.07 6.73 9.20
C MET A 242 4.35 5.77 10.16
N LEU A 243 4.80 4.53 10.25
CA LEU A 243 4.27 3.52 11.18
C LEU A 243 4.44 3.96 12.63
N GLN A 244 5.61 4.51 13.01
CA GLN A 244 5.89 5.03 14.35
C GLN A 244 4.85 6.05 14.81
N VAL A 245 4.39 6.91 13.90
CA VAL A 245 3.39 7.94 14.19
C VAL A 245 1.97 7.36 14.20
N MET A 246 1.66 6.45 13.28
CA MET A 246 0.30 5.90 13.15
C MET A 246 -0.03 4.87 14.23
N ALA A 247 0.97 4.19 14.81
CA ALA A 247 0.77 3.04 15.69
C ALA A 247 0.34 3.41 17.12
N GLY A 248 -0.22 2.43 17.83
CA GLY A 248 -0.53 2.49 19.25
C GLY A 248 -2.02 2.40 19.59
N PRO A 249 -2.36 2.15 20.86
CA PRO A 249 -3.72 1.86 21.31
C PRO A 249 -4.70 3.01 21.07
N HIS A 250 -5.95 2.70 20.77
CA HIS A 250 -7.04 3.66 20.70
C HIS A 250 -8.37 3.00 21.09
N GLU A 251 -9.22 3.71 21.84
CA GLU A 251 -10.47 3.18 22.41
C GLU A 251 -11.47 2.67 21.36
N SER A 252 -11.38 3.18 20.13
CA SER A 252 -12.27 2.77 19.03
C SER A 252 -11.96 1.39 18.45
N ASP A 253 -10.81 0.78 18.79
CA ASP A 253 -10.36 -0.48 18.20
C ASP A 253 -9.88 -1.46 19.30
N PRO A 254 -10.68 -2.51 19.62
CA PRO A 254 -10.34 -3.46 20.67
C PRO A 254 -9.05 -4.25 20.38
N TRP A 255 -8.63 -4.39 19.12
CA TRP A 255 -7.40 -5.09 18.76
C TRP A 255 -6.14 -4.27 19.07
N SER A 256 -6.28 -2.96 19.19
CA SER A 256 -5.16 -2.05 19.50
C SER A 256 -4.87 -1.95 20.99
N CYS A 257 -5.82 -2.34 21.84
CA CYS A 257 -5.73 -2.20 23.29
C CYS A 257 -4.57 -3.01 23.88
N GLY A 258 -3.76 -2.35 24.72
CA GLY A 258 -2.66 -3.00 25.43
C GLY A 258 -1.44 -3.36 24.57
N LEU A 259 -1.39 -2.92 23.30
CA LEU A 259 -0.21 -3.14 22.46
C LEU A 259 0.86 -2.08 22.75
N PRO A 260 2.09 -2.48 23.12
CA PRO A 260 3.20 -1.54 23.15
C PRO A 260 3.54 -1.09 21.73
N VAL A 261 4.00 0.15 21.59
CA VAL A 261 4.56 0.65 20.34
C VAL A 261 6.06 0.34 20.33
N SER A 262 6.49 -0.50 19.38
CA SER A 262 7.92 -0.78 19.18
C SER A 262 8.64 0.43 18.58
N ASP A 263 9.97 0.42 18.64
CA ASP A 263 10.80 1.39 17.91
C ASP A 263 10.97 0.94 16.45
N TYR A 264 10.02 1.36 15.62
CA TYR A 264 10.01 1.01 14.20
C TYR A 264 11.09 1.75 13.43
N LEU A 265 11.44 2.97 13.85
CA LEU A 265 12.49 3.78 13.24
C LEU A 265 13.85 3.10 13.36
N ALA A 266 14.22 2.65 14.55
CA ALA A 266 15.48 1.92 14.76
C ALA A 266 15.52 0.59 13.99
N ALA A 267 14.36 -0.04 13.77
CA ALA A 267 14.27 -1.31 13.08
C ALA A 267 14.56 -1.22 11.58
N ALA A 268 14.26 -0.08 10.93
CA ALA A 268 14.54 0.15 9.51
C ALA A 268 16.01 0.52 9.22
N ASN A 269 16.94 -0.18 9.88
CA ASN A 269 18.36 -0.05 9.65
C ASN A 269 18.78 -0.85 8.40
N PRO A 270 19.55 -0.30 7.44
CA PRO A 270 20.06 -1.04 6.28
C PRO A 270 21.42 -1.75 6.51
N GLU A 271 22.09 -1.57 7.65
CA GLU A 271 23.43 -2.12 7.89
C GLU A 271 23.39 -3.52 8.49
N GLY A 272 24.26 -4.46 8.07
CA GLY A 272 24.39 -5.79 8.67
C GLY A 272 23.97 -6.91 7.72
N ASP A 273 23.50 -8.04 8.28
CA ASP A 273 23.22 -9.25 7.52
C ASP A 273 22.00 -10.02 8.07
N LEU A 274 21.67 -11.13 7.42
CA LEU A 274 20.59 -12.07 7.73
C LEU A 274 21.13 -13.43 8.23
N ARG A 275 22.38 -13.51 8.71
CA ARG A 275 22.94 -14.78 9.21
C ARG A 275 22.10 -15.34 10.34
N GLY A 276 21.77 -16.64 10.22
CA GLY A 276 20.92 -17.36 11.17
C GLY A 276 19.42 -17.07 11.03
N LYS A 277 19.00 -16.28 10.05
CA LYS A 277 17.57 -16.11 9.72
C LYS A 277 17.14 -17.18 8.72
N ARG A 278 16.01 -17.83 9.00
CA ARG A 278 15.41 -18.84 8.13
C ARG A 278 14.21 -18.25 7.39
N ILE A 279 14.21 -18.33 6.07
CA ILE A 279 13.18 -17.77 5.20
C ILE A 279 12.53 -18.89 4.40
N LEU A 280 11.24 -19.11 4.63
CA LEU A 280 10.42 -19.88 3.71
C LEU A 280 10.14 -19.04 2.46
N PHE A 281 10.10 -19.68 1.30
CA PHE A 281 9.65 -19.02 0.09
C PHE A 281 8.62 -19.85 -0.69
N CYS A 282 7.69 -19.14 -1.34
CA CYS A 282 6.69 -19.74 -2.22
C CYS A 282 6.53 -18.83 -3.45
N ALA A 283 6.92 -19.32 -4.62
CA ALA A 283 6.77 -18.56 -5.87
C ALA A 283 5.30 -18.40 -6.26
N THR A 284 4.52 -19.48 -6.15
CA THR A 284 3.09 -19.50 -6.46
C THR A 284 2.43 -20.71 -5.80
N PRO A 285 1.16 -20.63 -5.37
CA PRO A 285 0.44 -21.81 -4.90
C PRO A 285 0.22 -22.84 -6.02
N PRO A 286 -0.13 -24.10 -5.69
CA PRO A 286 -0.40 -25.12 -6.68
C PRO A 286 -1.51 -24.70 -7.65
N GLY A 287 -1.27 -24.94 -8.95
CA GLY A 287 -2.22 -24.62 -10.01
C GLY A 287 -2.37 -23.13 -10.31
N ARG A 288 -1.53 -22.25 -9.75
CA ARG A 288 -1.54 -20.81 -10.02
C ARG A 288 -0.35 -20.37 -10.88
N PRO A 289 -0.55 -19.51 -11.88
CA PRO A 289 0.49 -19.09 -12.79
C PRO A 289 1.45 -18.06 -12.15
N ILE A 290 2.65 -17.96 -12.74
CA ILE A 290 3.61 -16.89 -12.50
C ILE A 290 4.28 -16.55 -13.83
N ALA A 291 4.37 -15.27 -14.17
CA ALA A 291 5.05 -14.80 -15.36
C ALA A 291 6.56 -15.04 -15.26
N ALA A 292 7.20 -15.37 -16.37
CA ALA A 292 8.63 -15.64 -16.44
C ALA A 292 9.48 -14.48 -15.90
N GLU A 293 9.11 -13.23 -16.20
CA GLU A 293 9.79 -12.03 -15.70
C GLU A 293 9.70 -11.90 -14.17
N VAL A 294 8.54 -12.23 -13.59
CA VAL A 294 8.34 -12.20 -12.13
C VAL A 294 9.11 -13.33 -11.47
N ALA A 295 9.08 -14.54 -12.03
CA ALA A 295 9.84 -15.66 -11.52
C ALA A 295 11.36 -15.37 -11.55
N ALA A 296 11.85 -14.70 -12.60
CA ALA A 296 13.24 -14.29 -12.71
C ALA A 296 13.63 -13.24 -11.65
N ALA A 297 12.84 -12.17 -11.51
CA ALA A 297 13.08 -11.16 -10.47
C ALA A 297 13.00 -11.74 -9.05
N PHE A 298 12.04 -12.65 -8.82
CA PHE A 298 11.92 -13.35 -7.53
C PHE A 298 13.15 -14.21 -7.22
N ARG A 299 13.67 -14.99 -8.18
CA ARG A 299 14.91 -15.75 -8.00
C ARG A 299 16.11 -14.85 -7.70
N ALA A 300 16.20 -13.69 -8.36
CA ALA A 300 17.26 -12.71 -8.10
C ALA A 300 17.14 -12.12 -6.67
N ALA A 301 15.91 -11.83 -6.22
CA ALA A 301 15.66 -11.37 -4.85
C ALA A 301 16.03 -12.46 -3.82
N LEU A 302 15.70 -13.73 -4.07
CA LEU A 302 16.12 -14.85 -3.23
C LEU A 302 17.64 -15.00 -3.20
N ALA A 303 18.33 -14.85 -4.33
CA ALA A 303 19.80 -14.85 -4.36
C ALA A 303 20.37 -13.74 -3.47
N CYS A 304 19.82 -12.53 -3.56
CA CYS A 304 20.21 -11.42 -2.71
C CYS A 304 19.99 -11.70 -1.20
N LEU A 305 18.86 -12.30 -0.83
CA LEU A 305 18.61 -12.72 0.56
C LEU A 305 19.63 -13.77 1.04
N ARG A 306 20.03 -14.69 0.16
CA ARG A 306 21.09 -15.68 0.44
C ARG A 306 22.46 -15.01 0.59
N ASP A 307 22.78 -14.04 -0.25
CA ASP A 307 24.04 -13.28 -0.19
C ASP A 307 24.14 -12.45 1.09
N LEU A 308 23.00 -11.97 1.60
CA LEU A 308 22.87 -11.38 2.94
C LEU A 308 22.98 -12.42 4.06
N GLY A 309 23.08 -13.72 3.78
CA GLY A 309 23.32 -14.77 4.76
C GLY A 309 22.07 -15.53 5.26
N ALA A 310 20.90 -15.31 4.66
CA ALA A 310 19.69 -16.05 5.02
C ALA A 310 19.73 -17.50 4.54
N GLU A 311 19.16 -18.40 5.33
CA GLU A 311 18.85 -19.77 4.95
C GLU A 311 17.49 -19.79 4.25
N LEU A 312 17.40 -20.44 3.09
CA LEU A 312 16.20 -20.43 2.25
C LEU A 312 15.63 -21.84 2.09
N GLU A 313 14.34 -22.00 2.38
CA GLU A 313 13.60 -23.24 2.23
C GLU A 313 12.34 -23.00 1.39
N GLU A 314 12.07 -23.89 0.42
CA GLU A 314 10.89 -23.80 -0.43
C GLU A 314 9.68 -24.48 0.23
N THR A 315 8.49 -23.86 0.13
CA THR A 315 7.23 -24.48 0.51
C THR A 315 6.29 -24.62 -0.68
N ASP A 316 5.50 -25.69 -0.68
CA ASP A 316 4.56 -26.01 -1.76
C ASP A 316 3.33 -25.10 -1.83
N GLY A 317 3.08 -24.29 -0.79
CA GLY A 317 1.98 -23.34 -0.72
C GLY A 317 0.57 -23.95 -0.74
N GLN A 318 0.40 -25.26 -0.49
CA GLN A 318 -0.88 -25.97 -0.69
C GLN A 318 -2.06 -25.40 0.11
N ARG A 319 -1.81 -24.82 1.28
CA ARG A 319 -2.87 -24.33 2.19
C ARG A 319 -3.19 -22.84 2.03
N PHE A 320 -2.70 -22.19 0.97
CA PHE A 320 -3.03 -20.80 0.66
C PHE A 320 -4.23 -20.63 -0.28
N ASP A 321 -4.89 -21.72 -0.70
CA ASP A 321 -6.22 -21.60 -1.29
C ASP A 321 -7.26 -21.33 -0.18
N ILE A 322 -7.62 -20.06 -0.04
CA ILE A 322 -8.56 -19.58 0.98
C ILE A 322 -9.94 -19.27 0.40
N GLU A 323 -10.19 -19.63 -0.87
CA GLU A 323 -11.33 -19.13 -1.64
C GLU A 323 -12.69 -19.36 -0.98
N PRO A 324 -13.02 -20.59 -0.50
CA PRO A 324 -14.35 -20.85 0.05
C PRO A 324 -14.63 -20.03 1.31
N MET A 325 -13.65 -19.99 2.21
CA MET A 325 -13.71 -19.21 3.45
C MET A 325 -13.82 -17.72 3.16
N TRP A 326 -12.95 -17.21 2.27
CA TRP A 326 -12.94 -15.79 1.94
C TRP A 326 -14.26 -15.36 1.32
N ARG A 327 -14.83 -16.13 0.38
CA ARG A 327 -16.13 -15.82 -0.22
C ARG A 327 -17.23 -15.74 0.83
N ALA A 328 -17.28 -16.70 1.75
CA ALA A 328 -18.29 -16.70 2.80
C ALA A 328 -18.21 -15.45 3.69
N ILE A 329 -17.00 -15.02 4.08
CA ILE A 329 -16.79 -13.81 4.90
C ILE A 329 -17.03 -12.52 4.08
N ASN A 330 -16.53 -12.48 2.85
CA ASN A 330 -16.60 -11.31 1.99
C ASN A 330 -18.02 -11.03 1.52
N HIS A 331 -18.74 -12.04 1.02
CA HIS A 331 -20.10 -11.88 0.53
C HIS A 331 -21.05 -11.42 1.65
N THR A 332 -20.94 -11.95 2.86
CA THR A 332 -21.76 -11.48 4.00
C THR A 332 -21.46 -10.02 4.32
N THR A 333 -20.19 -9.66 4.42
CA THR A 333 -19.76 -8.28 4.69
C THR A 333 -20.26 -7.32 3.62
N TRP A 334 -20.17 -7.71 2.34
CA TRP A 334 -20.55 -6.87 1.21
C TRP A 334 -22.05 -6.68 1.11
N LEU A 335 -22.83 -7.75 1.24
CA LEU A 335 -24.29 -7.66 1.25
C LEU A 335 -24.79 -6.84 2.44
N ALA A 336 -24.21 -7.01 3.63
CA ALA A 336 -24.55 -6.23 4.81
C ALA A 336 -24.25 -4.73 4.64
N ARG A 337 -23.08 -4.39 4.05
CA ARG A 337 -22.66 -3.00 3.89
C ARG A 337 -23.34 -2.28 2.72
N PHE A 338 -23.54 -2.96 1.59
CA PHE A 338 -23.88 -2.32 0.32
C PHE A 338 -25.14 -2.86 -0.33
N GLY A 339 -25.75 -3.94 0.17
CA GLY A 339 -26.95 -4.53 -0.43
C GLY A 339 -28.11 -3.54 -0.51
N SER A 340 -28.43 -2.86 0.61
CA SER A 340 -29.50 -1.86 0.62
C SER A 340 -29.19 -0.62 -0.23
N MET A 341 -27.91 -0.27 -0.36
CA MET A 341 -27.42 0.82 -1.20
C MET A 341 -27.61 0.48 -2.69
N ALA A 342 -27.22 -0.72 -3.11
CA ALA A 342 -27.40 -1.18 -4.47
C ALA A 342 -28.88 -1.27 -4.86
N SER A 343 -29.76 -1.75 -3.97
CA SER A 343 -31.20 -1.81 -4.25
C SER A 343 -31.85 -0.45 -4.51
N ARG A 344 -31.32 0.64 -3.93
CA ARG A 344 -31.87 1.99 -4.08
C ARG A 344 -31.17 2.81 -5.16
N ASP A 345 -29.86 2.66 -5.29
CA ASP A 345 -29.02 3.62 -6.01
C ASP A 345 -27.99 2.96 -6.95
N ALA A 346 -28.23 1.72 -7.42
CA ALA A 346 -27.31 1.00 -8.32
C ALA A 346 -26.83 1.83 -9.53
N GLN A 347 -27.68 2.71 -10.08
CA GLN A 347 -27.36 3.60 -11.20
C GLN A 347 -26.27 4.64 -10.90
N LYS A 348 -26.02 4.91 -9.61
CA LYS A 348 -24.94 5.82 -9.15
C LYS A 348 -23.68 5.07 -8.71
N MET A 349 -23.76 3.74 -8.57
CA MET A 349 -22.66 2.89 -8.14
C MET A 349 -21.83 2.38 -9.34
N SER A 350 -20.63 1.92 -9.04
CA SER A 350 -19.73 1.29 -9.99
C SER A 350 -20.36 0.01 -10.55
N PRO A 351 -20.41 -0.18 -11.88
CA PRO A 351 -20.95 -1.40 -12.48
C PRO A 351 -20.29 -2.68 -11.94
N SER A 352 -18.98 -2.62 -11.65
CA SER A 352 -18.26 -3.75 -11.08
C SER A 352 -18.66 -4.08 -9.64
N LEU A 353 -19.03 -3.09 -8.83
CA LEU A 353 -19.52 -3.31 -7.46
C LEU A 353 -20.93 -3.90 -7.49
N VAL A 354 -21.81 -3.35 -8.33
CA VAL A 354 -23.17 -3.89 -8.52
C VAL A 354 -23.12 -5.34 -8.99
N ARG A 355 -22.26 -5.66 -9.97
CA ARG A 355 -22.09 -7.04 -10.45
C ARG A 355 -21.53 -7.98 -9.37
N GLN A 356 -20.59 -7.51 -8.55
CA GLN A 356 -20.06 -8.30 -7.42
C GLN A 356 -21.17 -8.60 -6.40
N LEU A 357 -21.98 -7.61 -6.03
CA LEU A 357 -23.12 -7.79 -5.12
C LEU A 357 -24.17 -8.73 -5.68
N ALA A 358 -24.48 -8.65 -6.99
CA ALA A 358 -25.38 -9.58 -7.64
C ALA A 358 -24.85 -11.02 -7.68
N SER A 359 -23.53 -11.19 -7.74
CA SER A 359 -22.86 -12.51 -7.66
C SER A 359 -22.64 -13.02 -6.25
N ALA A 360 -22.92 -12.21 -5.23
CA ALA A 360 -22.69 -12.57 -3.83
C ALA A 360 -23.77 -13.55 -3.36
N SER A 361 -23.35 -14.76 -3.00
CA SER A 361 -24.22 -15.77 -2.41
C SER A 361 -24.78 -15.32 -1.06
N GLN A 362 -26.06 -15.64 -0.80
CA GLN A 362 -26.60 -15.62 0.55
C GLN A 362 -25.94 -16.73 1.37
N VAL A 363 -25.19 -16.35 2.40
CA VAL A 363 -24.46 -17.28 3.28
C VAL A 363 -25.27 -17.42 4.57
N THR A 364 -25.54 -18.65 5.00
CA THR A 364 -26.24 -18.91 6.26
C THR A 364 -25.36 -18.52 7.45
N GLY A 365 -25.96 -18.24 8.61
CA GLY A 365 -25.19 -17.95 9.83
C GLY A 365 -24.23 -19.08 10.21
N VAL A 366 -24.63 -20.34 10.00
CA VAL A 366 -23.78 -21.52 10.23
C VAL A 366 -22.58 -21.52 9.27
N ALA A 367 -22.79 -21.35 7.97
CA ALA A 367 -21.70 -21.33 6.99
C ALA A 367 -20.72 -20.16 7.22
N HIS A 368 -21.23 -19.00 7.67
CA HIS A 368 -20.37 -17.90 8.07
C HIS A 368 -19.50 -18.28 9.28
N GLN A 369 -20.08 -18.92 10.30
CA GLN A 369 -19.34 -19.36 11.47
C GLN A 369 -18.29 -20.45 11.14
N GLU A 370 -18.61 -21.37 10.24
CA GLU A 370 -17.65 -22.35 9.71
C GLU A 370 -16.47 -21.67 9.00
N ALA A 371 -16.73 -20.61 8.23
CA ALA A 371 -15.68 -19.79 7.63
C ALA A 371 -14.80 -19.11 8.69
N MET A 372 -15.37 -18.65 9.80
CA MET A 372 -14.58 -18.11 10.92
C MET A 372 -13.71 -19.19 11.61
N PHE A 373 -14.17 -20.44 11.69
CA PHE A 373 -13.34 -21.56 12.13
C PHE A 373 -12.21 -21.86 11.15
N ALA A 374 -12.48 -21.85 9.84
CA ALA A 374 -11.46 -21.98 8.81
C ALA A 374 -10.42 -20.86 8.89
N ARG A 375 -10.83 -19.62 9.21
CA ARG A 375 -9.93 -18.47 9.41
C ARG A 375 -8.98 -18.71 10.57
N THR A 376 -9.49 -19.30 11.65
CA THR A 376 -8.68 -19.72 12.80
C THR A 376 -7.69 -20.83 12.42
N ALA A 377 -8.11 -21.80 11.62
CA ALA A 377 -7.23 -22.86 11.14
C ALA A 377 -6.10 -22.30 10.27
N LEU A 378 -6.41 -21.36 9.37
CA LEU A 378 -5.40 -20.66 8.55
C LEU A 378 -4.42 -19.87 9.42
N PHE A 379 -4.89 -19.15 10.44
CA PHE A 379 -4.02 -18.45 11.39
C PHE A 379 -3.02 -19.40 12.06
N ARG A 380 -3.52 -20.54 12.57
CA ARG A 380 -2.68 -21.56 13.23
C ARG A 380 -1.65 -22.17 12.27
N TYR A 381 -2.03 -22.37 11.01
CA TYR A 381 -1.10 -22.85 9.98
C TYR A 381 0.02 -21.83 9.69
N VAL A 382 -0.32 -20.55 9.48
CA VAL A 382 0.72 -19.53 9.26
C VAL A 382 1.62 -19.38 10.48
N GLN A 383 1.05 -19.45 11.69
CA GLN A 383 1.83 -19.48 12.93
C GLN A 383 2.78 -20.67 13.00
N SER A 384 2.39 -21.86 12.54
CA SER A 384 3.29 -23.03 12.55
C SER A 384 4.44 -22.89 11.55
N LEU A 385 4.20 -22.28 10.39
CA LEU A 385 5.28 -21.96 9.45
C LEU A 385 6.29 -20.99 10.08
N LEU A 386 5.78 -19.94 10.71
CA LEU A 386 6.57 -18.86 11.31
C LEU A 386 7.07 -19.16 12.74
N SER A 387 6.73 -20.32 13.31
CA SER A 387 7.42 -20.84 14.50
C SER A 387 8.73 -21.51 14.15
N GLU A 388 8.79 -22.11 12.95
CA GLU A 388 10.00 -22.77 12.44
C GLU A 388 10.84 -21.86 11.54
N HIS A 389 10.29 -20.73 11.09
CA HIS A 389 10.97 -19.80 10.20
C HIS A 389 10.76 -18.36 10.67
N ASP A 390 11.65 -17.47 10.27
CA ASP A 390 11.55 -16.06 10.62
C ASP A 390 10.63 -15.29 9.69
N PHE A 391 10.61 -15.70 8.42
CA PHE A 391 9.84 -15.05 7.37
C PHE A 391 9.25 -16.05 6.37
N LEU A 392 8.18 -15.62 5.70
CA LEU A 392 7.70 -16.20 4.46
C LEU A 392 7.79 -15.14 3.37
N VAL A 393 8.45 -15.47 2.25
CA VAL A 393 8.70 -14.56 1.14
C VAL A 393 8.06 -15.09 -0.15
N THR A 394 7.34 -14.23 -0.86
CA THR A 394 6.56 -14.59 -2.06
C THR A 394 6.62 -13.45 -3.07
N PRO A 395 6.45 -13.67 -4.38
CA PRO A 395 6.08 -12.56 -5.27
C PRO A 395 4.79 -11.91 -4.77
N THR A 396 4.71 -10.59 -4.82
CA THR A 396 3.47 -9.88 -4.43
C THR A 396 2.36 -10.12 -5.45
N LEU A 397 2.73 -10.13 -6.73
CA LEU A 397 1.86 -10.37 -7.87
C LEU A 397 2.47 -11.43 -8.77
N SER A 398 1.65 -12.22 -9.46
CA SER A 398 2.12 -13.23 -10.41
C SER A 398 2.64 -12.65 -11.72
N ARG A 399 2.23 -11.43 -12.07
CA ARG A 399 2.72 -10.65 -13.21
C ARG A 399 2.72 -9.15 -12.87
N THR A 400 3.49 -8.39 -13.63
CA THR A 400 3.51 -6.91 -13.59
C THR A 400 2.11 -6.30 -13.82
N ALA A 401 2.00 -4.99 -13.64
CA ALA A 401 0.74 -4.26 -13.78
C ALA A 401 -0.02 -4.63 -15.06
N LEU A 402 -1.34 -4.80 -14.94
CA LEU A 402 -2.22 -5.18 -16.05
C LEU A 402 -2.50 -4.00 -16.98
N PRO A 403 -2.95 -4.22 -18.23
CA PRO A 403 -3.41 -3.15 -19.10
C PRO A 403 -4.45 -2.26 -18.41
N LEU A 404 -4.45 -0.95 -18.69
CA LEU A 404 -5.33 0.02 -18.06
C LEU A 404 -6.82 -0.36 -18.18
N GLU A 405 -7.20 -0.96 -19.32
CA GLU A 405 -8.57 -1.35 -19.64
C GLU A 405 -8.98 -2.73 -19.12
N GLN A 406 -8.15 -3.40 -18.31
CA GLN A 406 -8.49 -4.68 -17.71
C GLN A 406 -9.86 -4.65 -17.02
N ASP A 407 -10.73 -5.60 -17.34
CA ASP A 407 -11.98 -5.85 -16.63
C ASP A 407 -11.71 -6.79 -15.44
N LEU A 408 -12.30 -6.47 -14.27
CA LEU A 408 -12.22 -7.29 -13.06
C LEU A 408 -12.74 -8.71 -13.29
N PHE A 409 -13.78 -8.85 -14.13
CA PHE A 409 -14.39 -10.13 -14.47
C PHE A 409 -13.93 -10.69 -15.81
N GLY A 410 -13.02 -9.97 -16.47
CA GLY A 410 -12.39 -10.42 -17.70
C GLY A 410 -11.39 -11.54 -17.42
N ARG A 411 -10.80 -12.04 -18.51
CA ARG A 411 -9.65 -12.94 -18.44
C ARG A 411 -8.38 -12.15 -18.17
N ILE A 412 -7.40 -12.84 -17.59
CA ILE A 412 -6.05 -12.34 -17.41
C ILE A 412 -5.09 -13.17 -18.28
N THR A 413 -4.29 -12.49 -19.09
CA THR A 413 -3.19 -13.11 -19.85
C THR A 413 -1.92 -13.14 -19.00
N ILE A 414 -1.27 -14.29 -18.88
CA ILE A 414 0.08 -14.45 -18.31
C ILE A 414 0.88 -15.29 -19.31
N ASP A 415 1.97 -14.72 -19.84
CA ASP A 415 2.86 -15.33 -20.84
C ASP A 415 2.09 -15.97 -22.02
N GLY A 416 1.11 -15.23 -22.56
CA GLY A 416 0.28 -15.66 -23.68
C GLY A 416 -0.84 -16.65 -23.34
N THR A 417 -0.94 -17.10 -22.07
CA THR A 417 -2.00 -18.00 -21.60
C THR A 417 -3.10 -17.24 -20.89
N GLU A 418 -4.36 -17.54 -21.23
CA GLU A 418 -5.55 -16.91 -20.66
C GLU A 418 -6.08 -17.66 -19.44
N PHE A 419 -6.32 -16.94 -18.34
CA PHE A 419 -6.90 -17.49 -17.11
C PHE A 419 -8.21 -16.77 -16.75
N HIS A 420 -9.16 -17.51 -16.17
CA HIS A 420 -10.34 -16.94 -15.52
C HIS A 420 -10.03 -16.58 -14.07
N ASP A 421 -10.82 -15.69 -13.45
CA ASP A 421 -10.60 -15.21 -12.08
C ASP A 421 -9.27 -14.45 -11.93
N LEU A 422 -9.36 -13.14 -12.14
CA LEU A 422 -8.23 -12.22 -12.02
C LEU A 422 -7.58 -12.31 -10.63
N ARG A 423 -8.35 -12.42 -9.56
CA ARG A 423 -7.79 -12.42 -8.20
C ARG A 423 -6.97 -13.66 -7.95
N ALA A 424 -7.55 -14.82 -8.22
CA ALA A 424 -6.91 -16.10 -7.94
C ALA A 424 -5.63 -16.32 -8.76
N ASN A 425 -5.49 -15.64 -9.90
CA ASN A 425 -4.31 -15.76 -10.76
C ASN A 425 -3.36 -14.58 -10.72
N TRP A 426 -3.76 -13.38 -10.25
CA TRP A 426 -2.90 -12.20 -10.21
C TRP A 426 -2.26 -11.95 -8.84
N PHE A 427 -3.02 -12.10 -7.76
CA PHE A 427 -2.56 -11.82 -6.39
C PHE A 427 -3.00 -12.91 -5.38
N PRO A 428 -2.71 -14.19 -5.64
CA PRO A 428 -3.20 -15.29 -4.80
C PRO A 428 -2.71 -15.22 -3.34
N LEU A 429 -1.54 -14.61 -3.10
CA LEU A 429 -0.84 -14.66 -1.82
C LEU A 429 -0.95 -13.39 -0.98
N THR A 430 -1.74 -12.38 -1.37
CA THR A 430 -1.92 -11.19 -0.51
C THR A 430 -2.96 -11.42 0.59
N MET A 431 -4.09 -12.03 0.24
CA MET A 431 -5.26 -12.14 1.12
C MET A 431 -5.12 -13.08 2.32
N PRO A 432 -4.38 -14.21 2.25
CA PRO A 432 -4.16 -15.04 3.42
C PRO A 432 -3.66 -14.24 4.63
N PHE A 433 -2.79 -13.25 4.41
CA PHE A 433 -2.21 -12.43 5.48
C PHE A 433 -3.11 -11.31 5.98
N ASN A 434 -4.19 -10.95 5.25
CA ASN A 434 -5.30 -10.18 5.83
C ASN A 434 -6.13 -11.05 6.77
N MET A 435 -6.44 -12.27 6.34
CA MET A 435 -7.27 -13.19 7.11
C MET A 435 -6.58 -13.60 8.41
N THR A 436 -5.28 -13.86 8.38
CA THR A 436 -4.51 -14.23 9.59
C THR A 436 -4.00 -13.01 10.37
N GLY A 437 -4.01 -11.83 9.76
CA GLY A 437 -3.54 -10.60 10.37
C GLY A 437 -2.04 -10.48 10.61
N HIS A 438 -1.20 -11.35 10.04
CA HIS A 438 0.26 -11.24 10.11
C HIS A 438 0.78 -10.00 9.35
N PRO A 439 1.90 -9.39 9.76
CA PRO A 439 2.46 -8.27 9.03
C PRO A 439 3.01 -8.73 7.67
N ALA A 440 2.71 -7.97 6.62
CA ALA A 440 3.15 -8.24 5.25
C ALA A 440 3.55 -6.95 4.53
N MET A 441 4.78 -6.88 4.01
CA MET A 441 5.31 -5.76 3.24
C MET A 441 5.47 -6.15 1.78
N SER A 442 5.04 -5.29 0.85
CA SER A 442 5.51 -5.32 -0.54
C SER A 442 6.64 -4.31 -0.71
N ILE A 443 7.74 -4.73 -1.31
CA ILE A 443 8.90 -3.90 -1.67
C ILE A 443 9.32 -4.22 -3.11
N ASN A 444 9.83 -3.23 -3.85
CA ASN A 444 10.32 -3.44 -5.22
C ASN A 444 11.50 -4.42 -5.21
N CYS A 445 11.48 -5.43 -6.09
CA CYS A 445 12.57 -6.40 -6.26
C CYS A 445 13.04 -6.55 -7.71
N GLY A 446 12.57 -5.69 -8.62
CA GLY A 446 13.04 -5.68 -9.99
C GLY A 446 12.07 -5.01 -10.95
N PHE A 447 12.40 -5.10 -12.23
CA PHE A 447 11.60 -4.54 -13.31
C PHE A 447 11.42 -5.60 -14.40
N GLY A 448 10.20 -5.71 -14.92
CA GLY A 448 9.88 -6.55 -16.07
C GLY A 448 10.36 -5.95 -17.39
N GLU A 449 10.10 -6.64 -18.50
CA GLU A 449 10.62 -6.28 -19.83
C GLU A 449 10.15 -4.90 -20.31
N LYS A 450 8.97 -4.45 -19.86
CA LYS A 450 8.39 -3.14 -20.18
C LYS A 450 8.78 -2.03 -19.19
N GLY A 451 9.76 -2.27 -18.32
CA GLY A 451 10.15 -1.33 -17.26
C GLY A 451 9.10 -1.20 -16.15
N LEU A 452 8.13 -2.11 -16.07
CA LEU A 452 7.14 -2.14 -15.00
C LEU A 452 7.75 -2.77 -13.73
N PRO A 453 7.53 -2.20 -12.54
CA PRO A 453 8.06 -2.76 -11.29
C PRO A 453 7.49 -4.13 -10.95
N ILE A 454 8.28 -4.92 -10.21
CA ILE A 454 7.91 -6.22 -9.66
C ILE A 454 8.12 -6.17 -8.14
N GLY A 455 7.12 -6.59 -7.38
CA GLY A 455 7.17 -6.56 -5.92
C GLY A 455 7.49 -7.91 -5.28
N LEU A 456 8.35 -7.90 -4.26
CA LEU A 456 8.54 -8.98 -3.29
C LEU A 456 7.66 -8.74 -2.06
N GLN A 457 6.90 -9.75 -1.66
CA GLN A 457 6.16 -9.73 -0.41
C GLN A 457 6.95 -10.44 0.69
N ILE A 458 7.16 -9.75 1.81
CA ILE A 458 7.80 -10.25 3.03
C ILE A 458 6.73 -10.37 4.11
N VAL A 459 6.52 -11.57 4.64
CA VAL A 459 5.59 -11.85 5.73
C VAL A 459 6.38 -12.22 6.97
N GLY A 460 6.13 -11.52 8.08
CA GLY A 460 6.79 -11.77 9.36
C GLY A 460 5.90 -12.46 10.38
N LYS A 461 6.50 -12.84 11.51
CA LYS A 461 5.78 -13.30 12.71
C LYS A 461 4.74 -12.29 13.16
N PHE A 462 3.69 -12.77 13.81
CA PHE A 462 2.63 -11.92 14.35
C PHE A 462 3.21 -10.88 15.32
N ARG A 463 2.93 -9.58 15.09
CA ARG A 463 3.48 -8.43 15.83
C ARG A 463 5.01 -8.24 15.73
N ALA A 464 5.63 -8.75 14.67
CA ALA A 464 7.06 -8.59 14.41
C ALA A 464 7.34 -7.62 13.25
N GLU A 465 6.65 -6.48 13.20
CA GLU A 465 6.88 -5.45 12.18
C GLU A 465 8.33 -4.98 12.16
N THR A 466 9.00 -4.93 13.31
CA THR A 466 10.42 -4.55 13.40
C THR A 466 11.30 -5.48 12.57
N GLU A 467 11.04 -6.79 12.59
CA GLU A 467 11.78 -7.77 11.79
C GLU A 467 11.47 -7.62 10.29
N VAL A 468 10.21 -7.33 9.93
CA VAL A 468 9.80 -7.10 8.54
C VAL A 468 10.45 -5.83 7.99
N LEU A 469 10.45 -4.74 8.76
CA LEU A 469 11.13 -3.49 8.42
C LEU A 469 12.63 -3.71 8.28
N ARG A 470 13.24 -4.47 9.18
CA ARG A 470 14.67 -4.78 9.15
C ARG A 470 15.08 -5.55 7.90
N LEU A 471 14.37 -6.63 7.56
CA LEU A 471 14.63 -7.38 6.33
C LEU A 471 14.38 -6.51 5.09
N GLY A 472 13.29 -5.74 5.09
CA GLY A 472 12.98 -4.79 4.02
C GLY A 472 14.12 -3.78 3.79
N ALA A 473 14.67 -3.20 4.85
CA ALA A 473 15.75 -2.20 4.76
C ALA A 473 17.07 -2.81 4.25
N LEU A 474 17.42 -4.03 4.69
CA LEU A 474 18.57 -4.78 4.17
C LEU A 474 18.44 -5.08 2.67
N LEU A 475 17.24 -5.50 2.24
CA LEU A 475 16.96 -5.79 0.84
C LEU A 475 16.92 -4.51 -0.03
N GLU A 476 16.34 -3.43 0.49
CA GLU A 476 16.31 -2.13 -0.19
C GLU A 476 17.74 -1.61 -0.44
N GLY A 477 18.60 -1.72 0.58
CA GLY A 477 19.99 -1.29 0.53
C GLY A 477 20.88 -2.10 -0.43
N SER A 478 20.48 -3.33 -0.79
CA SER A 478 21.27 -4.20 -1.66
C SER A 478 20.89 -4.13 -3.14
N GLN A 479 19.77 -3.50 -3.50
CA GLN A 479 19.19 -3.63 -4.85
C GLN A 479 19.27 -2.37 -5.74
N GLY A 480 19.65 -1.21 -5.20
CA GLY A 480 19.90 0.01 -5.99
C GLY A 480 18.71 0.59 -6.78
N PHE A 481 17.53 -0.04 -6.73
CA PHE A 481 16.33 0.34 -7.50
C PHE A 481 15.75 1.70 -7.09
N LEU A 482 16.05 2.14 -5.86
CA LEU A 482 15.69 3.44 -5.32
C LEU A 482 16.18 4.64 -6.15
N THR A 483 17.19 4.46 -6.99
CA THR A 483 17.68 5.53 -7.88
C THR A 483 16.81 5.71 -9.13
N ARG A 484 15.96 4.74 -9.44
CA ARG A 484 15.08 4.77 -10.62
C ARG A 484 13.77 5.46 -10.27
N TRP A 485 13.39 6.41 -11.10
CA TRP A 485 12.10 7.10 -11.04
C TRP A 485 11.32 6.89 -12.33
N PRO A 486 9.97 6.95 -12.29
CA PRO A 486 9.19 6.96 -13.50
C PRO A 486 9.52 8.16 -14.39
N ALA A 487 9.73 7.92 -15.69
CA ALA A 487 9.94 8.97 -16.68
C ALA A 487 8.60 9.65 -17.02
N LEU A 488 8.28 10.72 -16.29
CA LEU A 488 7.01 11.44 -16.41
C LEU A 488 7.22 12.78 -17.11
N GLU A 489 7.06 12.78 -18.43
CA GLU A 489 6.94 14.01 -19.23
C GLU A 489 5.48 14.47 -19.18
N GLY A 490 5.27 15.73 -18.80
CA GLY A 490 3.95 16.36 -18.74
C GLY A 490 4.06 17.83 -19.01
#